data_AF-A0A1E8YLM2-F1
#
_entry.id   AF-A0A1E8YLM2-F1
#
_cell.length_a   1.000
_cell.length_b   1.000
_cell.length_c   1.000
_cell.angle_alpha   90.00
_cell.angle_beta   90.00
_cell.angle_gamma   90.00
#
_symmetry.space_group_name_H-M   'P 1'
#
loop_
_entity.id
_entity.type
_entity.pdbx_description
1 polymer ?
#
loop_
_entity_poly.entity_id
_entity_poly.type
_entity_poly.pdbx_seq_one_letter_code
_entity_poly.pdbx_strand_id
1 'polypeptide(L)' 'METQFYDVMQQKFILRFKNYLMEKYVGGKWVESDYWFNNIFMNDFTDFEEITEERANQIIANMASE' A
#
# COMPACT_ATOMS: atom_id res chain seq x y z
N MET A 1 -14.49 0.30 9.85
CA MET A 1 -13.15 -0.30 9.82
C MET A 1 -12.20 0.78 9.35
N GLU A 2 -11.07 0.90 10.02
CA GLU A 2 -10.03 1.89 9.71
C GLU A 2 -9.26 1.46 8.46
N THR A 3 -8.75 2.42 7.68
CA THR A 3 -7.93 2.12 6.50
C THR A 3 -6.51 1.85 6.98
N GLN A 4 -5.94 0.70 6.63
CA GLN A 4 -4.56 0.37 6.94
C GLN A 4 -3.67 0.68 5.74
N PHE A 5 -2.44 1.10 5.96
CA PHE A 5 -1.49 1.45 4.91
C PHE A 5 -0.22 0.61 5.06
N TYR A 6 0.37 0.21 3.94
CA TYR A 6 1.59 -0.57 3.92
C TYR A 6 2.61 0.02 2.93
N ASP A 7 3.85 0.18 3.36
CA ASP A 7 4.99 0.48 2.49
C ASP A 7 5.64 -0.82 2.03
N VAL A 8 5.76 -1.04 0.71
CA VAL A 8 6.49 -2.17 0.16
C VAL A 8 7.88 -1.69 -0.25
N MET A 9 8.78 -1.68 0.74
CA MET A 9 10.10 -1.01 0.69
C MET A 9 10.92 -1.38 -0.54
N GLN A 10 10.96 -2.66 -0.91
CA GLN A 10 11.73 -3.14 -2.07
C GLN A 10 11.17 -2.69 -3.42
N GLN A 11 9.86 -2.47 -3.52
CA GLN A 11 9.20 -2.19 -4.79
C GLN A 11 8.73 -0.74 -4.93
N LYS A 12 8.96 0.11 -3.91
CA LYS A 12 8.68 1.54 -3.92
C LYS A 12 7.24 1.87 -4.31
N PHE A 13 6.28 1.26 -3.65
CA PHE A 13 4.88 1.65 -3.77
C PHE A 13 4.14 1.46 -2.44
N ILE A 14 3.01 2.15 -2.33
CA ILE A 14 2.13 2.08 -1.18
C ILE A 14 0.93 1.20 -1.48
N LEU A 15 0.52 0.43 -0.48
CA LEU A 15 -0.73 -0.29 -0.44
C LEU A 15 -1.66 0.31 0.61
N ARG A 16 -2.97 0.15 0.42
CA ARG A 16 -3.95 0.36 1.48
C ARG A 16 -4.95 -0.78 1.52
N PHE A 17 -5.37 -1.14 2.71
CA PHE A 17 -6.49 -2.05 2.92
C PHE A 17 -7.70 -1.26 3.39
N LYS A 18 -8.76 -1.26 2.57
CA LYS A 18 -9.99 -0.52 2.82
C LYS A 18 -11.19 -1.31 2.33
N ASN A 19 -12.24 -1.42 3.16
CA ASN A 19 -13.48 -2.12 2.79
C ASN A 19 -13.26 -3.55 2.28
N TYR A 20 -12.35 -4.31 2.90
CA TYR A 20 -11.95 -5.66 2.48
C TYR A 20 -11.24 -5.75 1.12
N LEU A 21 -10.82 -4.61 0.56
CA LEU A 21 -10.08 -4.55 -0.69
C LEU A 21 -8.65 -4.05 -0.41
N MET A 22 -7.68 -4.75 -1.00
CA MET A 22 -6.29 -4.28 -1.07
C MET A 22 -6.14 -3.45 -2.34
N GLU A 23 -5.63 -2.23 -2.21
CA GLU A 23 -5.40 -1.32 -3.33
C GLU A 23 -3.95 -0.87 -3.36
N LYS A 24 -3.36 -0.81 -4.56
CA LYS A 24 -2.03 -0.29 -4.83
C LYS A 24 -2.11 1.14 -5.36
N TYR A 25 -1.26 2.02 -4.85
CA TYR A 25 -1.10 3.36 -5.39
C TYR A 25 -0.21 3.35 -6.64
N VAL A 26 -0.75 3.73 -7.80
CA VAL A 26 -0.04 3.80 -9.08
C VAL A 26 -0.53 4.99 -9.88
N GLY A 27 0.37 5.88 -10.31
CA GLY A 27 0.05 6.96 -11.25
C GLY A 27 -1.05 7.90 -10.77
N GLY A 28 -1.03 8.29 -9.50
CA GLY A 28 -2.01 9.23 -8.94
C GLY A 28 -3.33 8.61 -8.47
N LYS A 29 -3.51 7.30 -8.59
CA LYS A 29 -4.76 6.61 -8.27
C LYS A 29 -4.54 5.31 -7.48
N TRP A 30 -5.58 4.90 -6.78
CA TRP A 30 -5.65 3.61 -6.12
C TRP A 30 -6.27 2.59 -7.07
N VAL A 31 -5.66 1.41 -7.19
CA VAL A 31 -6.10 0.33 -8.05
C VAL A 31 -6.17 -0.95 -7.22
N GLU A 32 -7.32 -1.62 -7.25
CA GLU A 32 -7.51 -2.91 -6.56
C GLU A 32 -6.46 -3.94 -7.00
N SER A 33 -6.03 -4.77 -6.05
CA SER A 33 -4.95 -5.73 -6.27
C SER A 33 -5.09 -6.98 -5.39
N ASP A 34 -5.77 -7.98 -5.92
CA ASP A 34 -5.89 -9.32 -5.32
C ASP A 34 -4.53 -10.01 -5.10
N TYR A 35 -3.56 -9.71 -5.97
CA TYR A 35 -2.18 -10.21 -5.81
C TYR A 35 -1.59 -9.79 -4.46
N TRP A 36 -1.72 -8.51 -4.10
CA TRP A 36 -1.18 -7.97 -2.84
C TRP A 36 -2.04 -8.35 -1.65
N PHE A 37 -3.36 -8.52 -1.82
CA PHE A 37 -4.22 -9.11 -0.79
C PHE A 37 -3.70 -10.49 -0.38
N ASN A 38 -3.45 -11.38 -1.36
CA ASN A 38 -2.93 -12.71 -1.10
C ASN A 38 -1.50 -12.69 -0.53
N ASN A 39 -0.62 -11.80 -0.99
CA ASN A 39 0.75 -11.73 -0.50
C ASN A 39 0.89 -11.11 0.90
N ILE A 40 -0.07 -10.28 1.35
CA ILE A 40 -0.04 -9.72 2.72
C ILE A 40 -0.79 -10.63 3.70
N PHE A 41 -1.93 -11.18 3.30
CA PHE A 41 -2.81 -11.89 4.23
C PHE A 41 -2.78 -13.43 4.10
N MET A 42 -2.28 -13.99 3.00
CA MET A 42 -2.32 -15.44 2.71
C MET A 42 -0.94 -16.09 2.53
N ASN A 43 0.15 -15.33 2.46
CA ASN A 43 1.51 -15.84 2.25
C ASN A 43 2.56 -14.93 2.91
N ASP A 44 3.70 -15.48 3.33
CA ASP A 44 4.71 -14.81 4.17
C ASP A 44 5.66 -13.90 3.34
N PHE A 45 5.11 -12.91 2.61
CA PHE A 45 5.94 -11.89 1.95
C PHE A 45 6.41 -10.88 3.01
N THR A 46 7.64 -11.00 3.52
CA THR A 46 8.09 -10.27 4.71
C THR A 46 8.60 -8.85 4.46
N ASP A 47 8.52 -8.34 3.23
CA ASP A 47 9.09 -7.02 2.89
C ASP A 47 8.02 -5.94 2.67
N PHE A 48 7.19 -5.79 3.69
CA PHE A 48 6.28 -4.65 3.84
C PHE A 48 6.25 -4.20 5.31
N GLU A 49 5.99 -2.92 5.51
CA GLU A 49 5.79 -2.33 6.84
C GLU A 49 4.40 -1.69 6.90
N GLU A 50 3.63 -1.95 7.95
CA GLU A 50 2.40 -1.17 8.23
C GLU A 50 2.80 0.23 8.69
N ILE A 51 2.29 1.25 7.99
CA ILE A 51 2.63 2.66 8.23
C ILE A 51 1.38 3.47 8.57
N THR A 52 1.57 4.64 9.17
CA THR A 52 0.48 5.58 9.41
C THR A 52 -0.02 6.20 8.12
N GLU A 53 -1.27 6.66 8.11
CA GLU A 53 -1.83 7.44 6.99
C GLU A 53 -1.00 8.69 6.68
N GLU A 54 -0.50 9.38 7.71
CA GLU A 54 0.39 10.54 7.55
C GLU A 54 1.65 10.16 6.76
N ARG A 55 2.30 9.04 7.16
CA ARG A 55 3.50 8.56 6.49
C ARG A 55 3.21 8.13 5.04
N ALA A 56 2.09 7.47 4.80
CA ALA A 56 1.66 7.07 3.47
C ALA A 56 1.47 8.30 2.56
N ASN A 57 0.83 9.35 3.07
CA ASN A 57 0.60 10.59 2.34
C ASN A 57 1.92 11.32 2.01
N GLN A 58 2.90 11.32 2.93
CA GLN A 58 4.23 11.88 2.65
C GLN A 58 4.93 11.13 1.51
N ILE A 59 4.88 9.80 1.51
CA ILE A 59 5.51 8.98 0.46
C ILE A 59 4.82 9.21 -0.89
N ILE A 60 3.49 9.24 -0.90
CA ILE A 60 2.68 9.53 -2.10
C ILE A 60 3.00 10.91 -2.67
N ALA A 61 3.13 11.94 -1.83
CA ALA A 61 3.48 13.28 -2.26
C ALA A 61 4.87 13.34 -2.90
N ASN A 62 5.84 12.59 -2.36
CA ASN A 62 7.17 12.47 -2.93
C ASN A 62 7.14 11.77 -4.30
N MET A 63 6.35 10.69 -4.45
CA MET A 63 6.19 9.97 -5.73
C MET A 63 5.52 10.82 -6.82
N ALA A 64 4.66 11.77 -6.45
CA ALA A 64 4.00 12.68 -7.39
C ALA A 64 4.88 13.87 -7.81
N SER A 65 6.01 14.08 -7.13
CA SER A 65 6.94 15.18 -7.37
C SER A 65 8.12 14.79 -8.28
N GLU A 66 8.24 13.50 -8.64
CA GLU A 66 9.20 12.95 -9.62
C GLU A 66 8.58 12.86 -11.02
#